data_AF-A0A7V2NI98-F1
#
_entry.id   AF-A0A7V2NI98-F1
#
_cell.length_a   1.000
_cell.length_b   1.000
_cell.length_c   1.000
_cell.angle_alpha   90.00
_cell.angle_beta   90.00
_cell.angle_gamma   90.00
#
_symmetry.space_group_name_H-M   'P 1'
#
loop_
_entity.id
_entity.type
_entity.pdbx_description
1 polymer ?
#
loop_
_entity_poly.entity_id
_entity_poly.type
_entity_poly.pdbx_seq_one_letter_code
_entity_poly.pdbx_strand_id
1 'polypeptide(L)'
;MRGNVVVLMAALMLLFAASSFAEIEIEKGQVIPVLSPDWDYSYMNGLNELDDALIDMVDFEGILPGWTIGGSWEVGHPTSGPNTGHTSYSCAGTLLDANYPDNADDWLISSGIVLPVLDPGDALVMDYYEWYETETGYDIGYLMISTDGGVTWDELNSRSGSNGGWTLMQDDISAYQGQTVNIGYHFTSDGSNNYAGWYVDDMMVYEVHDHFLSADIISLDESSWPSFIYFDTAVDTGGAGYPDLTQANFEVYEDGVLQTDGFNVTPPQGGNQLVDIVFLMDNSGSMGGEQQQVRDNVEAFLDSLDSRGIDYN
;
A
#
# COMPACT_ATOMS: atom_id res chain seq x y z
N MET A 1 19.72 -0.15 5.35
CA MET A 1 20.83 0.56 4.66
C MET A 1 20.57 0.41 3.17
N ARG A 2 20.39 1.50 2.42
CA ARG A 2 20.24 1.45 0.97
C ARG A 2 21.62 1.31 0.33
N GLY A 3 21.80 0.31 -0.53
CA GLY A 3 23.03 0.11 -1.30
C GLY A 3 22.83 0.57 -2.73
N ASN A 4 23.72 1.45 -3.22
CA ASN A 4 23.71 1.87 -4.62
C ASN A 4 24.62 0.93 -5.43
N VAL A 5 24.10 0.36 -6.51
CA VAL A 5 24.79 -0.55 -7.42
C VAL A 5 24.92 0.15 -8.78
N VAL A 6 26.14 0.25 -9.31
CA VAL A 6 26.39 0.85 -10.64
C VAL A 6 26.25 -0.24 -11.69
N VAL A 7 25.39 -0.02 -12.70
CA VAL A 7 25.18 -0.93 -13.82
C VAL A 7 25.70 -0.30 -15.12
N LEU A 8 26.44 -1.09 -15.89
CA LEU A 8 26.98 -0.73 -17.20
C LEU A 8 26.30 -1.56 -18.29
N MET A 9 25.81 -0.89 -19.33
CA MET A 9 25.20 -1.54 -20.50
C MET A 9 25.79 -1.01 -21.82
N ALA A 10 26.17 -1.90 -22.72
CA ALA A 10 26.58 -1.58 -24.09
C ALA A 10 25.35 -1.36 -24.97
N ALA A 11 25.29 -0.22 -25.67
CA ALA A 11 24.14 0.11 -26.51
C ALA A 11 24.36 -0.36 -27.97
N LEU A 12 23.40 -1.10 -28.54
CA LEU A 12 23.37 -1.41 -29.97
C LEU A 12 21.98 -1.13 -30.57
N MET A 13 21.64 0.15 -30.75
CA MET A 13 20.36 0.51 -31.36
C MET A 13 20.45 0.53 -32.90
N LEU A 14 19.72 -0.38 -33.56
CA LEU A 14 19.38 -0.27 -34.98
C LEU A 14 18.20 0.71 -35.14
N LEU A 15 18.44 1.77 -35.92
CA LEU A 15 17.49 2.83 -36.25
C LEU A 15 16.15 2.28 -36.83
N PHE A 16 15.01 2.59 -36.20
CA PHE A 16 13.72 2.58 -36.89
C PHE A 16 13.11 3.97 -36.96
N ALA A 17 12.72 4.34 -38.19
CA ALA A 17 12.25 5.64 -38.60
C ALA A 17 10.92 6.03 -37.93
N ALA A 18 10.88 7.22 -37.34
CA ALA A 18 9.65 7.86 -36.91
C ALA A 18 8.78 8.22 -38.12
N SER A 19 7.55 7.71 -38.16
CA SER A 19 6.48 8.21 -39.02
C SER A 19 6.01 9.58 -38.51
N SER A 20 5.96 10.55 -39.41
CA SER A 20 5.66 11.96 -39.21
C SER A 20 4.43 12.27 -38.35
N PHE A 21 4.64 13.01 -37.25
CA PHE A 21 3.66 13.96 -36.73
C PHE A 21 4.12 15.37 -37.13
N ALA A 22 3.18 16.21 -37.57
CA ALA A 22 3.47 17.55 -38.05
C ALA A 22 4.13 18.39 -36.95
N GLU A 23 5.31 18.96 -37.25
CA GLU A 23 6.00 19.90 -36.37
C GLU A 23 5.09 21.12 -36.13
N ILE A 24 4.67 21.30 -34.88
CA ILE A 24 4.19 22.59 -34.40
C ILE A 24 5.45 23.38 -34.03
N GLU A 25 5.80 24.39 -34.84
CA GLU A 25 6.81 25.38 -34.43
C GLU A 25 6.26 26.18 -33.25
N ILE A 26 6.90 26.03 -32.08
CA ILE A 26 6.62 26.83 -30.88
C ILE A 26 7.72 27.88 -30.79
N GLU A 27 7.36 29.16 -30.90
CA GLU A 27 8.34 30.23 -30.76
C GLU A 27 8.78 30.44 -29.31
N LYS A 28 10.04 30.84 -29.13
CA LYS A 28 10.66 31.07 -27.81
C LYS A 28 9.92 32.20 -27.06
N GLY A 29 9.23 31.83 -25.98
CA GLY A 29 8.46 32.74 -25.14
C GLY A 29 6.94 32.67 -25.35
N GLN A 30 6.45 31.74 -26.18
CA GLN A 30 5.02 31.50 -26.36
C GLN A 30 4.46 30.73 -25.15
N VAL A 31 3.43 31.29 -24.51
CA VAL A 31 2.66 30.60 -23.47
C VAL A 31 1.66 29.67 -24.16
N ILE A 32 1.81 28.37 -23.94
CA ILE A 32 0.91 27.35 -24.47
C ILE A 32 -0.21 27.17 -23.44
N PRO A 33 -1.50 27.38 -23.80
CA PRO A 33 -2.59 27.04 -22.90
C PRO A 33 -2.61 25.53 -22.71
N VAL A 34 -2.57 25.08 -21.46
CA VAL A 34 -2.86 23.67 -21.12
C VAL A 34 -4.27 23.38 -21.63
N LEU A 35 -4.37 22.58 -22.69
CA LEU A 35 -5.59 21.83 -22.94
C LEU A 35 -5.66 20.84 -21.78
N SER A 36 -6.48 21.11 -20.78
CA SER A 36 -6.74 20.17 -19.69
C SER A 36 -7.30 18.90 -20.34
N PRO A 37 -6.55 17.80 -20.36
CA PRO A 37 -7.22 16.54 -20.54
C PRO A 37 -7.97 16.32 -19.23
N ASP A 38 -9.27 16.04 -19.29
CA ASP A 38 -10.05 15.61 -18.11
C ASP A 38 -9.51 14.24 -17.65
N TRP A 39 -8.31 14.24 -17.09
CA TRP A 39 -7.82 13.18 -16.24
C TRP A 39 -8.47 13.44 -14.89
N ASP A 40 -9.41 12.58 -14.53
CA ASP A 40 -9.91 12.48 -13.17
C ASP A 40 -8.72 12.13 -12.26
N TYR A 41 -8.22 13.15 -11.56
CA TYR A 41 -7.05 13.06 -10.66
C TYR A 41 -7.40 12.42 -9.30
N SER A 42 -8.59 11.84 -9.13
CA SER A 42 -9.00 11.19 -7.88
C SER A 42 -8.55 9.74 -7.74
N TYR A 43 -8.07 9.08 -8.79
CA TYR A 43 -7.64 7.67 -8.74
C TYR A 43 -6.11 7.42 -8.77
N MET A 44 -5.29 8.47 -8.87
CA MET A 44 -3.83 8.32 -9.07
C MET A 44 -2.95 8.81 -7.92
N ASN A 45 -3.53 9.20 -6.77
CA ASN A 45 -2.77 9.60 -5.58
C ASN A 45 -2.69 8.51 -4.49
N GLY A 46 -3.00 7.25 -4.82
CA GLY A 46 -2.77 6.09 -3.94
C GLY A 46 -1.68 5.12 -4.39
N LEU A 47 -1.19 5.21 -5.63
CA LEU A 47 -0.33 4.18 -6.23
C LEU A 47 1.18 4.33 -5.91
N ASN A 48 1.52 4.99 -4.81
CA ASN A 48 2.90 5.10 -4.34
C ASN A 48 3.06 4.80 -2.84
N GLU A 49 2.05 4.24 -2.17
CA GLU A 49 2.18 3.84 -0.76
C GLU A 49 1.73 2.44 -0.38
N LEU A 50 1.24 1.58 -1.29
CA LEU A 50 1.05 0.17 -0.98
C LEU A 50 1.39 -0.67 -2.20
N ASP A 51 2.39 -1.54 -2.06
CA ASP A 51 2.64 -2.65 -2.98
C ASP A 51 1.60 -3.76 -2.75
N ASP A 52 0.45 -3.44 -2.16
CA ASP A 52 -0.54 -4.41 -1.71
C ASP A 52 -1.36 -4.92 -2.91
N ALA A 53 -1.38 -6.23 -3.12
CA ALA A 53 -2.13 -6.84 -4.21
C ALA A 53 -3.60 -7.05 -3.79
N LEU A 54 -4.51 -6.30 -4.40
CA LEU A 54 -5.96 -6.47 -4.21
C LEU A 54 -6.42 -7.85 -4.71
N ILE A 55 -7.06 -8.62 -3.82
CA ILE A 55 -7.57 -9.97 -4.10
C ILE A 55 -9.07 -9.94 -4.35
N ASP A 56 -9.82 -9.27 -3.49
CA ASP A 56 -11.28 -9.10 -3.62
C ASP A 56 -11.73 -7.77 -3.04
N MET A 57 -12.83 -7.23 -3.58
CA MET A 57 -13.41 -5.98 -3.11
C MET A 57 -14.92 -5.95 -3.36
N VAL A 58 -15.68 -5.51 -2.36
CA VAL A 58 -17.13 -5.32 -2.42
C VAL A 58 -17.51 -3.99 -1.75
N ASP A 59 -18.02 -3.07 -2.55
CA ASP A 59 -18.48 -1.72 -2.18
C ASP A 59 -20.00 -1.65 -1.89
N PHE A 60 -20.72 -2.78 -2.01
CA PHE A 60 -22.16 -2.89 -1.78
C PHE A 60 -23.07 -1.97 -2.62
N GLU A 61 -22.58 -1.39 -3.71
CA GLU A 61 -23.35 -0.47 -4.58
C GLU A 61 -24.20 -1.14 -5.66
N GLY A 62 -24.22 -2.48 -5.67
CA GLY A 62 -24.85 -3.22 -6.75
C GLY A 62 -25.26 -4.64 -6.39
N ILE A 63 -25.40 -5.46 -7.42
CA ILE A 63 -25.71 -6.87 -7.26
C ILE A 63 -24.48 -7.56 -6.67
N LEU A 64 -24.70 -8.44 -5.69
CA LEU A 64 -23.66 -9.28 -5.08
C LEU A 64 -23.73 -10.72 -5.64
N PRO A 65 -23.01 -11.08 -6.71
CA PRO A 65 -23.14 -12.39 -7.32
C PRO A 65 -22.52 -13.46 -6.40
N GLY A 66 -23.26 -14.53 -6.12
CA GLY A 66 -22.76 -15.64 -5.30
C GLY A 66 -22.75 -15.38 -3.79
N TRP A 67 -23.12 -14.17 -3.35
CA TRP A 67 -23.38 -13.89 -1.94
C TRP A 67 -24.70 -14.52 -1.52
N THR A 68 -24.75 -14.96 -0.26
CA THR A 68 -25.98 -15.41 0.39
C THR A 68 -26.42 -14.35 1.37
N ILE A 69 -27.57 -13.73 1.10
CA ILE A 69 -28.21 -12.75 1.97
C ILE A 69 -29.34 -13.46 2.71
N GLY A 70 -29.22 -13.61 4.03
CA GLY A 70 -30.13 -14.39 4.86
C GLY A 70 -30.64 -13.62 6.08
N GLY A 71 -31.85 -13.95 6.52
CA GLY A 71 -32.46 -13.32 7.68
C GLY A 71 -32.83 -11.86 7.42
N SER A 72 -32.44 -10.98 8.34
CA SER A 72 -32.67 -9.52 8.26
C SER A 72 -31.66 -8.75 7.39
N TRP A 73 -30.63 -9.40 6.86
CA TRP A 73 -29.65 -8.71 6.02
C TRP A 73 -30.27 -8.20 4.73
N GLU A 74 -29.95 -6.95 4.40
CA GLU A 74 -30.37 -6.25 3.19
C GLU A 74 -29.19 -5.46 2.62
N VAL A 75 -29.20 -5.19 1.32
CA VAL A 75 -28.18 -4.40 0.62
C VAL A 75 -28.85 -3.27 -0.15
N GLY A 76 -28.37 -2.05 0.06
CA GLY A 76 -28.92 -0.85 -0.55
C GLY A 76 -28.78 0.38 0.33
N HIS A 77 -29.57 1.41 0.05
CA HIS A 77 -29.51 2.69 0.78
C HIS A 77 -30.18 2.60 2.15
N PRO A 78 -29.44 2.77 3.26
CA PRO A 78 -30.02 2.78 4.59
C PRO A 78 -30.79 4.08 4.87
N THR A 79 -31.99 3.94 5.41
CA THR A 79 -32.82 5.02 5.98
C THR A 79 -32.97 4.91 7.51
N SER A 80 -32.36 3.87 8.10
CA SER A 80 -32.14 3.64 9.53
C SER A 80 -30.63 3.60 9.81
N GLY A 81 -30.24 3.65 11.09
CA GLY A 81 -28.83 3.60 11.50
C GLY A 81 -27.98 4.74 10.91
N PRO A 82 -26.97 4.44 10.06
CA PRO A 82 -26.05 5.45 9.52
C PRO A 82 -26.68 6.40 8.49
N ASN A 83 -27.89 6.11 7.97
CA ASN A 83 -28.61 6.88 6.93
C ASN A 83 -27.91 7.00 5.56
N THR A 84 -26.69 6.50 5.42
CA THR A 84 -25.96 6.35 4.15
C THR A 84 -24.84 5.33 4.34
N GLY A 85 -24.36 4.74 3.24
CA GLY A 85 -23.15 3.94 3.23
C GLY A 85 -21.89 4.76 3.58
N HIS A 86 -20.77 4.09 3.79
CA HIS A 86 -19.51 4.73 4.13
C HIS A 86 -18.94 5.47 2.91
N THR A 87 -19.04 6.81 2.92
CA THR A 87 -18.64 7.66 1.77
C THR A 87 -19.33 7.32 0.44
N SER A 88 -20.38 6.51 0.52
CA SER A 88 -21.07 5.83 -0.57
C SER A 88 -22.60 5.98 -0.37
N TYR A 89 -23.40 5.46 -1.30
CA TYR A 89 -24.87 5.54 -1.23
C TYR A 89 -25.49 4.32 -0.53
N SER A 90 -24.93 3.14 -0.76
CA SER A 90 -25.44 1.85 -0.34
C SER A 90 -24.50 1.18 0.66
N CYS A 91 -25.02 0.25 1.44
CA CYS A 91 -24.22 -0.66 2.28
C CYS A 91 -25.02 -1.94 2.50
N ALA A 92 -24.45 -2.91 3.22
CA ALA A 92 -25.21 -4.01 3.78
C ALA A 92 -25.59 -3.73 5.24
N GLY A 93 -26.80 -4.11 5.68
CA GLY A 93 -27.21 -3.95 7.07
C GLY A 93 -28.35 -4.88 7.49
N THR A 94 -28.50 -5.09 8.80
CA THR A 94 -29.60 -5.85 9.40
C THR A 94 -30.89 -5.01 9.45
N LEU A 95 -31.59 -4.97 8.31
CA LEU A 95 -32.66 -4.03 7.91
C LEU A 95 -32.15 -2.61 7.65
N LEU A 96 -32.48 -2.09 6.47
CA LEU A 96 -32.06 -0.76 6.04
C LEU A 96 -33.04 0.34 6.44
N ASP A 97 -34.28 0.01 6.80
CA ASP A 97 -35.36 0.96 7.10
C ASP A 97 -36.02 0.77 8.48
N ALA A 98 -35.46 -0.10 9.32
CA ALA A 98 -35.99 -0.44 10.63
C ALA A 98 -34.90 -0.86 11.63
N ASN A 99 -35.34 -1.31 12.81
CA ASN A 99 -34.49 -2.00 13.78
C ASN A 99 -34.57 -3.52 13.55
N TYR A 100 -33.49 -4.25 13.85
CA TYR A 100 -33.42 -5.70 13.68
C TYR A 100 -34.53 -6.46 14.46
N PRO A 101 -34.90 -7.69 14.07
CA PRO A 101 -35.93 -8.45 14.79
C PRO A 101 -35.41 -9.11 16.07
N ASP A 102 -36.32 -9.47 16.99
CA ASP A 102 -36.02 -10.35 18.13
C ASP A 102 -35.64 -11.76 17.66
N ASN A 103 -34.75 -12.43 18.39
CA ASN A 103 -34.29 -13.81 18.17
C ASN A 103 -33.69 -14.01 16.76
N ALA A 104 -32.96 -13.01 16.27
CA ALA A 104 -32.24 -13.07 15.01
C ALA A 104 -31.14 -14.14 15.06
N ASP A 105 -30.94 -14.84 13.94
CA ASP A 105 -29.83 -15.75 13.68
C ASP A 105 -29.50 -15.63 12.20
N ASP A 106 -28.98 -14.46 11.84
CA ASP A 106 -29.02 -13.93 10.49
C ASP A 106 -27.62 -13.85 9.89
N TRP A 107 -27.50 -14.22 8.62
CA TRP A 107 -26.20 -14.40 7.96
C TRP A 107 -26.14 -13.66 6.63
N LEU A 108 -25.09 -12.87 6.47
CA LEU A 108 -24.63 -12.38 5.17
C LEU A 108 -23.30 -13.06 4.86
N ILE A 109 -23.25 -13.84 3.78
CA ILE A 109 -22.11 -14.68 3.44
C ILE A 109 -21.57 -14.30 2.07
N SER A 110 -20.27 -14.04 1.98
CA SER A 110 -19.58 -13.74 0.73
C SER A 110 -19.55 -14.94 -0.21
N SER A 111 -19.32 -14.67 -1.50
CA SER A 111 -18.81 -15.70 -2.41
C SER A 111 -17.46 -16.25 -1.94
N GLY A 112 -17.05 -17.40 -2.48
CA GLY A 112 -15.75 -17.99 -2.16
C GLY A 112 -14.60 -17.13 -2.72
N ILE A 113 -13.71 -16.67 -1.83
CA ILE A 113 -12.53 -15.87 -2.11
C ILE A 113 -11.32 -16.80 -2.16
N VAL A 114 -10.59 -16.82 -3.28
CA VAL A 114 -9.40 -17.66 -3.44
C VAL A 114 -8.19 -16.89 -2.94
N LEU A 115 -7.60 -17.31 -1.81
CA LEU A 115 -6.43 -16.66 -1.23
C LEU A 115 -5.13 -17.24 -1.82
N PRO A 116 -4.12 -16.40 -2.10
CA PRO A 116 -2.81 -16.88 -2.55
C PRO A 116 -2.06 -17.57 -1.42
N VAL A 117 -1.01 -18.33 -1.77
CA VAL A 117 0.01 -18.76 -0.82
C VAL A 117 1.00 -17.61 -0.70
N LEU A 118 1.27 -17.17 0.53
CA LEU A 118 2.12 -16.01 0.81
C LEU A 118 3.61 -16.35 0.67
N ASP A 119 4.40 -15.38 0.20
CA ASP A 119 5.84 -15.43 0.35
C ASP A 119 6.27 -15.09 1.79
N PRO A 120 7.48 -15.50 2.23
CA PRO A 120 7.92 -15.24 3.60
C PRO A 120 8.05 -13.75 3.91
N GLY A 121 7.20 -13.25 4.80
CA GLY A 121 7.17 -11.84 5.23
C GLY A 121 5.83 -11.17 4.92
N ASP A 122 5.13 -11.66 3.91
CA ASP A 122 3.85 -11.10 3.47
C ASP A 122 2.71 -11.53 4.40
N ALA A 123 1.61 -10.79 4.32
CA ALA A 123 0.40 -11.01 5.10
C ALA A 123 -0.85 -10.89 4.23
N LEU A 124 -1.90 -11.63 4.58
CA LEU A 124 -3.23 -11.42 4.03
C LEU A 124 -4.05 -10.62 5.03
N VAL A 125 -4.60 -9.51 4.56
CA VAL A 125 -5.39 -8.60 5.37
C VAL A 125 -6.80 -8.48 4.79
N MET A 126 -7.77 -8.47 5.69
CA MET A 126 -9.15 -8.13 5.37
C MET A 126 -9.50 -6.82 6.06
N ASP A 127 -9.94 -5.84 5.27
CA ASP A 127 -10.48 -4.58 5.75
C ASP A 127 -11.97 -4.49 5.43
N TYR A 128 -12.71 -3.78 6.27
CA TYR A 128 -14.08 -3.36 5.99
C TYR A 128 -14.47 -2.22 6.92
N TYR A 129 -15.42 -1.39 6.51
CA TYR A 129 -16.03 -0.39 7.38
C TYR A 129 -17.26 -0.96 8.06
N GLU A 130 -17.47 -0.57 9.31
CA GLU A 130 -18.67 -0.94 10.04
C GLU A 130 -19.28 0.20 10.84
N TRP A 131 -20.60 0.15 10.95
CA TRP A 131 -21.39 0.95 11.87
C TRP A 131 -22.32 0.02 12.64
N TYR A 132 -22.46 0.18 13.95
CA TYR A 132 -23.41 -0.62 14.70
C TYR A 132 -24.03 0.09 15.91
N GLU A 133 -25.26 -0.31 16.21
CA GLU A 133 -26.01 0.02 17.40
C GLU A 133 -26.90 -1.19 17.76
N THR A 134 -26.57 -1.84 18.88
CA THR A 134 -27.13 -3.13 19.34
C THR A 134 -27.32 -3.12 20.85
N GLU A 135 -28.12 -4.04 21.39
CA GLU A 135 -28.25 -4.19 22.83
C GLU A 135 -26.92 -4.64 23.45
N THR A 136 -26.36 -3.80 24.31
CA THR A 136 -25.02 -4.00 24.86
C THR A 136 -24.93 -5.27 25.69
N GLY A 137 -24.14 -6.24 25.22
CA GLY A 137 -23.83 -7.49 25.90
C GLY A 137 -24.86 -8.61 25.71
N TYR A 138 -25.90 -8.40 24.90
CA TYR A 138 -26.94 -9.39 24.60
C TYR A 138 -26.96 -9.71 23.11
N ASP A 139 -26.94 -8.67 22.28
CA ASP A 139 -26.97 -8.78 20.83
C ASP A 139 -25.58 -8.56 20.26
N ILE A 140 -25.16 -9.44 19.34
CA ILE A 140 -23.78 -9.55 18.93
C ILE A 140 -23.70 -9.76 17.41
N GLY A 141 -22.84 -8.96 16.77
CA GLY A 141 -22.36 -9.21 15.41
C GLY A 141 -20.99 -9.88 15.45
N TYR A 142 -20.84 -10.97 14.69
CA TYR A 142 -19.63 -11.77 14.59
C TYR A 142 -19.09 -11.73 13.16
N LEU A 143 -17.80 -11.41 13.01
CA LEU A 143 -17.08 -11.63 11.77
C LEU A 143 -16.57 -13.07 11.80
N MET A 144 -17.01 -13.85 10.82
CA MET A 144 -16.75 -15.29 10.73
C MET A 144 -16.02 -15.60 9.43
N ILE A 145 -15.18 -16.63 9.45
CA ILE A 145 -14.50 -17.14 8.26
C ILE A 145 -14.65 -18.66 8.16
N SER A 146 -14.84 -19.15 6.94
CA SER A 146 -15.02 -20.58 6.66
C SER A 146 -14.07 -21.02 5.54
N THR A 147 -13.53 -22.23 5.65
CA THR A 147 -12.65 -22.87 4.64
C THR A 147 -13.30 -24.04 3.91
N ASP A 148 -14.57 -24.35 4.24
CA ASP A 148 -15.28 -25.54 3.75
C ASP A 148 -16.62 -25.20 3.08
N GLY A 149 -16.75 -23.97 2.57
CA GLY A 149 -17.94 -23.50 1.87
C GLY A 149 -19.11 -23.17 2.80
N GLY A 150 -18.82 -22.75 4.03
CA GLY A 150 -19.81 -22.34 5.04
C GLY A 150 -20.41 -23.49 5.86
N VAL A 151 -19.76 -24.65 5.93
CA VAL A 151 -20.20 -25.78 6.76
C VAL A 151 -19.73 -25.61 8.21
N THR A 152 -18.49 -25.15 8.40
CA THR A 152 -17.93 -24.75 9.69
C THR A 152 -17.36 -23.34 9.62
N TRP A 153 -17.35 -22.66 10.76
CA TRP A 153 -16.97 -21.25 10.86
C TRP A 153 -16.10 -21.00 12.08
N ASP A 154 -15.01 -20.26 11.88
CA ASP A 154 -14.15 -19.72 12.93
C ASP A 154 -14.48 -18.22 13.14
N GLU A 155 -14.51 -17.77 14.39
CA GLU A 155 -14.71 -16.35 14.73
C GLU A 155 -13.40 -15.59 14.60
N LEU A 156 -13.40 -14.52 13.80
CA LEU A 156 -12.29 -13.57 13.70
C LEU A 156 -12.41 -12.50 14.80
N ASN A 157 -13.59 -11.88 14.90
CA ASN A 157 -13.88 -10.89 15.92
C ASN A 157 -15.41 -10.74 16.16
N SER A 158 -15.78 -10.02 17.22
CA SER A 158 -17.17 -9.75 17.57
C SER A 158 -17.36 -8.39 18.23
N ARG A 159 -18.57 -7.84 18.12
CA ARG A 159 -18.92 -6.54 18.69
C ARG A 159 -20.38 -6.45 19.09
N SER A 160 -20.61 -5.58 20.07
CA SER A 160 -21.89 -5.34 20.72
C SER A 160 -21.90 -3.92 21.31
N GLY A 161 -23.08 -3.35 21.53
CA GLY A 161 -23.26 -1.95 21.93
C GLY A 161 -23.29 -1.02 20.71
N SER A 162 -22.57 0.10 20.78
CA SER A 162 -22.51 1.05 19.66
C SER A 162 -21.13 1.68 19.50
N ASN A 163 -20.73 1.92 18.25
CA ASN A 163 -19.48 2.62 17.89
C ASN A 163 -19.69 4.10 17.50
N GLY A 164 -20.93 4.55 17.33
CA GLY A 164 -21.29 5.95 17.10
C GLY A 164 -20.95 6.50 15.70
N GLY A 165 -20.36 5.70 14.81
CA GLY A 165 -19.93 6.13 13.48
C GLY A 165 -19.24 5.01 12.70
N TRP A 166 -19.15 5.17 11.38
CA TRP A 166 -18.39 4.26 10.52
C TRP A 166 -16.94 4.17 11.00
N THR A 167 -16.47 2.95 11.23
CA THR A 167 -15.12 2.65 11.74
C THR A 167 -14.48 1.60 10.85
N LEU A 168 -13.22 1.82 10.47
CA LEU A 168 -12.42 0.83 9.75
C LEU A 168 -12.02 -0.30 10.70
N MET A 169 -12.26 -1.53 10.25
CA MET A 169 -11.79 -2.75 10.87
C MET A 169 -10.75 -3.41 9.97
N GLN A 170 -9.75 -4.03 10.60
CA GLN A 170 -8.64 -4.70 9.94
C GLN A 170 -8.34 -6.01 10.66
N ASP A 171 -8.37 -7.12 9.91
CA ASP A 171 -8.15 -8.46 10.43
C ASP A 171 -7.07 -9.18 9.63
N ASP A 172 -6.10 -9.78 10.35
CA ASP A 172 -5.09 -10.66 9.75
C ASP A 172 -5.70 -12.04 9.48
N ILE A 173 -5.75 -12.41 8.21
CA ILE A 173 -6.27 -13.70 7.72
C ILE A 173 -5.16 -14.57 7.09
N SER A 174 -3.89 -14.27 7.35
CA SER A 174 -2.73 -14.99 6.80
C SER A 174 -2.72 -16.48 7.14
N ALA A 175 -3.39 -16.89 8.21
CA ALA A 175 -3.57 -18.29 8.59
C ALA A 175 -4.36 -19.11 7.53
N TYR A 176 -5.10 -18.43 6.65
CA TYR A 176 -5.95 -19.04 5.64
C TYR A 176 -5.32 -19.05 4.23
N GLN A 177 -4.06 -18.64 4.09
CA GLN A 177 -3.35 -18.63 2.80
C GLN A 177 -3.47 -19.95 2.03
N GLY A 178 -3.58 -19.84 0.70
CA GLY A 178 -3.71 -20.97 -0.22
C GLY A 178 -5.07 -21.69 -0.18
N GLN A 179 -6.03 -21.21 0.61
CA GLN A 179 -7.37 -21.78 0.71
C GLN A 179 -8.40 -20.93 -0.03
N THR A 180 -9.56 -21.52 -0.33
CA THR A 180 -10.75 -20.74 -0.69
C THR A 180 -11.57 -20.51 0.57
N VAL A 181 -11.83 -19.24 0.89
CA VAL A 181 -12.56 -18.85 2.11
C VAL A 181 -13.89 -18.19 1.80
N ASN A 182 -14.82 -18.27 2.74
CA ASN A 182 -16.02 -17.43 2.77
C ASN A 182 -15.96 -16.54 4.01
N ILE A 183 -16.35 -15.28 3.86
CA ILE A 183 -16.57 -14.34 4.96
C ILE A 183 -18.04 -14.35 5.32
N GLY A 184 -18.34 -14.43 6.61
CA GLY A 184 -19.69 -14.42 7.14
C GLY A 184 -19.86 -13.28 8.15
N TYR A 185 -20.85 -12.42 7.92
CA TYR A 185 -21.34 -11.48 8.91
C TYR A 185 -22.55 -12.11 9.60
N HIS A 186 -22.35 -12.65 10.80
CA HIS A 186 -23.36 -13.36 11.57
C HIS A 186 -23.91 -12.50 12.69
N PHE A 187 -25.22 -12.22 12.66
CA PHE A 187 -25.88 -11.39 13.64
C PHE A 187 -26.86 -12.21 14.48
N THR A 188 -26.77 -12.06 15.81
CA THR A 188 -27.69 -12.70 16.74
C THR A 188 -28.31 -11.69 17.69
N SER A 189 -29.60 -11.88 18.01
CA SER A 189 -30.30 -11.07 19.00
C SER A 189 -31.11 -11.89 20.00
N ASP A 190 -31.40 -11.28 21.15
CA ASP A 190 -32.24 -11.84 22.20
C ASP A 190 -33.74 -11.56 21.95
N GLY A 191 -34.60 -11.80 22.94
CA GLY A 191 -36.05 -11.67 22.80
C GLY A 191 -36.62 -10.25 22.93
N SER A 192 -35.80 -9.20 23.03
CA SER A 192 -36.27 -7.81 23.19
C SER A 192 -35.21 -6.75 22.80
N ASN A 193 -35.56 -5.46 22.96
CA ASN A 193 -34.64 -4.31 22.86
C ASN A 193 -33.87 -4.21 21.53
N ASN A 194 -34.60 -4.12 20.43
CA ASN A 194 -33.95 -3.96 19.13
C ASN A 194 -33.53 -2.53 18.83
N TYR A 195 -32.39 -2.40 18.15
CA TYR A 195 -31.78 -1.16 17.70
C TYR A 195 -31.55 -1.20 16.18
N ALA A 196 -30.88 -0.18 15.62
CA ALA A 196 -30.64 -0.13 14.18
C ALA A 196 -29.84 -1.32 13.65
N GLY A 197 -29.04 -1.98 14.51
CA GLY A 197 -28.33 -3.20 14.18
C GLY A 197 -26.93 -2.92 13.70
N TRP A 198 -26.50 -3.62 12.69
CA TRP A 198 -25.10 -3.66 12.28
C TRP A 198 -25.01 -3.61 10.75
N TYR A 199 -24.14 -2.72 10.29
CA TYR A 199 -23.99 -2.30 8.92
C TYR A 199 -22.52 -2.43 8.55
N VAL A 200 -22.27 -2.92 7.34
CA VAL A 200 -20.93 -3.16 6.80
C VAL A 200 -20.83 -2.60 5.39
N ASP A 201 -19.66 -2.07 5.08
CA ASP A 201 -19.37 -1.46 3.80
C ASP A 201 -17.89 -1.60 3.41
N ASP A 202 -17.57 -1.36 2.14
CA ASP A 202 -16.20 -1.28 1.61
C ASP A 202 -15.30 -2.46 2.04
N MET A 203 -15.77 -3.69 1.84
CA MET A 203 -14.99 -4.88 2.16
C MET A 203 -13.86 -5.06 1.15
N MET A 204 -12.64 -5.27 1.65
CA MET A 204 -11.44 -5.51 0.85
C MET A 204 -10.67 -6.68 1.44
N VAL A 205 -10.13 -7.51 0.55
CA VAL A 205 -9.14 -8.52 0.87
C VAL A 205 -7.92 -8.26 0.00
N TYR A 206 -6.76 -8.14 0.61
CA TYR A 206 -5.53 -7.84 -0.10
C TYR A 206 -4.33 -8.49 0.58
N GLU A 207 -3.31 -8.72 -0.22
CA GLU A 207 -2.00 -9.15 0.25
C GLU A 207 -1.18 -7.92 0.57
N VAL A 208 -0.71 -7.79 1.81
CA VAL A 208 0.31 -6.84 2.20
C VAL A 208 1.64 -7.49 1.96
N HIS A 209 2.38 -6.97 1.00
CA HIS A 209 3.74 -7.43 0.79
C HIS A 209 4.66 -6.72 1.78
N ASP A 210 5.38 -7.48 2.61
CA ASP A 210 6.59 -6.99 3.24
C ASP A 210 7.71 -7.15 2.22
N HIS A 211 7.55 -6.51 1.05
CA HIS A 211 8.60 -6.48 0.05
C HIS A 211 9.69 -5.55 0.54
N PHE A 212 10.55 -6.17 1.34
CA PHE A 212 11.91 -5.78 1.57
C PHE A 212 12.56 -5.33 0.25
N LEU A 213 12.41 -6.12 -0.82
CA LEU A 213 13.20 -6.08 -2.04
C LEU A 213 12.62 -5.15 -3.12
N SER A 214 13.05 -3.90 -3.16
CA SER A 214 12.79 -2.97 -4.27
C SER A 214 14.09 -2.58 -5.00
N ALA A 215 14.01 -2.23 -6.28
CA ALA A 215 15.14 -1.73 -7.05
C ALA A 215 14.73 -0.52 -7.90
N ASP A 216 15.21 0.66 -7.51
CA ASP A 216 14.94 1.92 -8.20
C ASP A 216 16.17 2.37 -8.99
N ILE A 217 15.98 2.75 -10.26
CA ILE A 217 17.03 3.49 -10.98
C ILE A 217 17.03 4.92 -10.43
N ILE A 218 18.12 5.29 -9.76
CA ILE A 218 18.26 6.60 -9.11
C ILE A 218 19.11 7.58 -9.93
N SER A 219 19.89 7.08 -10.88
CA SER A 219 20.70 7.91 -11.79
C SER A 219 20.85 7.24 -13.15
N LEU A 220 21.08 8.05 -14.19
CA LEU A 220 21.41 7.59 -15.53
C LEU A 220 22.44 8.55 -16.15
N ASP A 221 23.53 8.01 -16.67
CA ASP A 221 24.61 8.73 -17.37
C ASP A 221 24.80 8.17 -18.78
N GLU A 222 24.45 9.00 -19.76
CA GLU A 222 24.55 8.73 -21.20
C GLU A 222 25.79 9.35 -21.85
N SER A 223 26.73 9.91 -21.08
CA SER A 223 27.91 10.64 -21.61
C SER A 223 28.82 9.79 -22.50
N SER A 224 28.78 8.46 -22.33
CA SER A 224 29.54 7.48 -23.11
C SER A 224 28.75 6.88 -24.28
N TRP A 225 27.55 7.39 -24.55
CA TRP A 225 26.75 6.97 -25.68
C TRP A 225 27.44 7.34 -27.01
N PRO A 226 27.39 6.47 -28.05
CA PRO A 226 26.59 5.26 -28.20
C PRO A 226 27.27 3.97 -27.72
N SER A 227 28.40 4.06 -27.02
CA SER A 227 29.13 2.85 -26.62
C SER A 227 28.53 2.25 -25.35
N PHE A 228 28.27 3.09 -24.35
CA PHE A 228 27.79 2.64 -23.05
C PHE A 228 26.83 3.65 -22.42
N ILE A 229 25.91 3.14 -21.61
CA ILE A 229 25.11 3.91 -20.65
C ILE A 229 25.40 3.34 -19.26
N TYR A 230 25.52 4.23 -18.28
CA TYR A 230 25.64 3.86 -16.86
C TYR A 230 24.34 4.23 -16.16
N PHE A 231 23.94 3.43 -15.17
CA PHE A 231 22.85 3.79 -14.28
C PHE A 231 23.09 3.24 -12.89
N ASP A 232 22.71 4.01 -11.87
CA ASP A 232 22.75 3.55 -10.50
C ASP A 232 21.39 2.99 -10.11
N THR A 233 21.40 1.81 -9.50
CA THR A 233 20.21 1.20 -8.91
C THR A 233 20.33 1.22 -7.39
N ALA A 234 19.34 1.79 -6.71
CA ALA A 234 19.19 1.63 -5.27
C ALA A 234 18.38 0.36 -5.05
N VAL A 235 18.98 -0.62 -4.38
CA VAL A 235 18.27 -1.82 -3.96
C VAL A 235 17.90 -1.66 -2.49
N ASP A 236 16.61 -1.53 -2.19
CA ASP A 236 16.09 -1.66 -0.83
C ASP A 236 15.83 -3.14 -0.55
N THR A 237 16.04 -3.54 0.69
CA THR A 237 15.96 -4.93 1.17
C THR A 237 15.41 -4.96 2.59
N GLY A 238 14.45 -4.07 2.88
CA GLY A 238 13.81 -4.00 4.20
C GLY A 238 14.79 -3.64 5.32
N GLY A 239 15.85 -2.88 4.98
CA GLY A 239 16.89 -2.47 5.92
C GLY A 239 18.11 -3.39 6.03
N ALA A 240 18.07 -4.62 5.52
CA ALA A 240 19.20 -5.56 5.53
C ALA A 240 20.15 -5.31 4.33
N GLY A 241 21.37 -4.80 4.55
CA GLY A 241 22.29 -4.55 3.44
C GLY A 241 22.84 -5.83 2.79
N TYR A 242 22.80 -5.92 1.46
CA TYR A 242 23.42 -6.99 0.68
C TYR A 242 24.63 -6.44 -0.12
N PRO A 243 25.86 -6.52 0.43
CA PRO A 243 27.04 -5.94 -0.21
C PRO A 243 27.52 -6.73 -1.43
N ASP A 244 27.05 -7.97 -1.60
CA ASP A 244 27.57 -8.92 -2.59
C ASP A 244 26.67 -9.06 -3.83
N LEU A 245 25.84 -8.06 -4.13
CA LEU A 245 25.01 -8.07 -5.33
C LEU A 245 25.89 -8.04 -6.59
N THR A 246 25.86 -9.11 -7.37
CA THR A 246 26.64 -9.29 -8.60
C THR A 246 25.75 -9.30 -9.83
N GLN A 247 26.35 -9.37 -11.01
CA GLN A 247 25.61 -9.50 -12.28
C GLN A 247 24.62 -10.66 -12.30
N ALA A 248 24.88 -11.76 -11.58
CA ALA A 248 23.98 -12.90 -11.50
C ALA A 248 22.66 -12.59 -10.78
N ASN A 249 22.58 -11.45 -10.08
CA ASN A 249 21.38 -11.01 -9.36
C ASN A 249 20.49 -10.08 -10.19
N PHE A 250 20.89 -9.76 -11.42
CA PHE A 250 20.20 -8.80 -12.27
C PHE A 250 20.03 -9.34 -13.69
N GLU A 251 18.89 -9.07 -14.28
CA GLU A 251 18.63 -9.29 -15.71
C GLU A 251 18.27 -7.94 -16.34
N VAL A 252 18.84 -7.66 -17.51
CA VAL A 252 18.56 -6.43 -18.26
C VAL A 252 17.98 -6.80 -19.60
N TYR A 253 16.88 -6.14 -19.96
CA TYR A 253 16.18 -6.35 -21.22
C TYR A 253 16.22 -5.05 -22.03
N GLU A 254 16.54 -5.14 -23.32
CA GLU A 254 16.40 -4.04 -24.28
C GLU A 254 15.28 -4.41 -25.25
N ASP A 255 14.23 -3.60 -25.33
CA ASP A 255 13.05 -3.87 -26.16
C ASP A 255 12.48 -5.29 -25.99
N GLY A 256 12.52 -5.80 -24.75
CA GLY A 256 12.06 -7.15 -24.39
C GLY A 256 13.04 -8.29 -24.71
N VAL A 257 14.25 -7.99 -25.18
CA VAL A 257 15.32 -8.97 -25.44
C VAL A 257 16.34 -8.96 -24.31
N LEU A 258 16.55 -10.12 -23.67
CA LEU A 258 17.54 -10.29 -22.60
C LEU A 258 18.95 -10.00 -23.13
N GLN A 259 19.66 -9.12 -22.42
CA GLN A 259 21.00 -8.68 -22.75
C GLN A 259 22.03 -9.57 -22.05
N THR A 260 22.61 -10.50 -22.82
CA THR A 260 23.62 -11.44 -22.32
C THR A 260 25.05 -10.96 -22.51
N ASP A 261 25.27 -10.01 -23.43
CA ASP A 261 26.59 -9.47 -23.78
C ASP A 261 26.59 -7.95 -23.57
N GLY A 262 27.68 -7.39 -23.02
CA GLY A 262 27.80 -5.94 -22.82
C GLY A 262 27.11 -5.38 -21.57
N PHE A 263 26.65 -6.26 -20.68
CA PHE A 263 26.10 -5.92 -19.37
C PHE A 263 27.12 -6.24 -18.27
N ASN A 264 27.31 -5.33 -17.32
CA ASN A 264 28.12 -5.57 -16.14
C ASN A 264 27.54 -4.85 -14.91
N VAL A 265 27.61 -5.50 -13.76
CA VAL A 265 27.14 -4.94 -12.48
C VAL A 265 28.34 -4.75 -11.57
N THR A 266 28.48 -3.55 -11.04
CA THR A 266 29.49 -3.25 -10.01
C THR A 266 28.78 -3.21 -8.66
N PRO A 267 29.03 -4.19 -7.76
CA PRO A 267 28.44 -4.20 -6.43
C PRO A 267 28.73 -2.91 -5.67
N PRO A 268 27.89 -2.54 -4.67
CA PRO A 268 28.20 -1.46 -3.76
C PRO A 268 29.50 -1.83 -3.04
N GLN A 269 30.60 -1.15 -3.33
CA GLN A 269 31.86 -1.39 -2.63
C GLN A 269 31.63 -0.98 -1.17
N GLY A 270 31.65 -1.94 -0.25
CA GLY A 270 31.76 -1.67 1.18
C GLY A 270 33.08 -0.95 1.45
N GLY A 271 33.04 0.38 1.43
CA GLY A 271 34.20 1.25 1.58
C GLY A 271 33.75 2.67 1.95
N ASN A 272 34.65 3.43 2.58
CA ASN A 272 34.40 4.82 2.97
C ASN A 272 33.92 5.63 1.76
N GLN A 273 32.61 5.86 1.68
CA GLN A 273 32.06 6.85 0.76
C GLN A 273 32.37 8.23 1.32
N LEU A 274 32.71 9.16 0.43
CA LEU A 274 32.76 10.58 0.78
C LEU A 274 31.34 10.97 1.19
N VAL A 275 31.21 11.52 2.39
CA VAL A 275 29.95 12.04 2.91
C VAL A 275 30.09 13.54 3.10
N ASP A 276 29.16 14.30 2.53
CA ASP A 276 29.08 15.73 2.80
C ASP A 276 28.30 15.94 4.10
N ILE A 277 28.99 16.46 5.13
CA ILE A 277 28.38 16.77 6.41
C ILE A 277 28.12 18.28 6.47
N VAL A 278 26.85 18.67 6.37
CA VAL A 278 26.45 20.08 6.50
C VAL A 278 25.90 20.35 7.90
N PHE A 279 26.58 21.20 8.65
CA PHE A 279 26.07 21.72 9.93
C PHE A 279 25.28 23.01 9.69
N LEU A 280 23.97 22.96 9.92
CA LEU A 280 23.11 24.15 9.94
C LEU A 280 22.89 24.56 11.40
N MET A 281 23.35 25.76 11.76
CA MET A 281 23.19 26.32 13.10
C MET A 281 22.42 27.63 13.06
N ASP A 282 21.38 27.72 13.88
CA ASP A 282 20.68 28.98 14.13
C ASP A 282 21.47 29.84 15.11
N ASN A 283 21.97 30.98 14.63
CA ASN A 283 22.73 31.94 15.43
C ASN A 283 21.88 33.17 15.83
N SER A 284 20.55 33.09 15.70
CA SER A 284 19.64 34.17 16.03
C SER A 284 19.00 33.94 17.41
N GLY A 285 19.68 34.38 18.48
CA GLY A 285 19.18 34.21 19.84
C GLY A 285 20.03 34.91 20.91
N SER A 286 19.50 35.01 22.13
CA SER A 286 20.18 35.68 23.27
C SER A 286 21.08 34.74 24.10
N MET A 287 21.19 33.46 23.72
CA MET A 287 21.93 32.42 24.43
C MET A 287 23.35 32.25 23.86
N GLY A 288 24.11 33.34 23.85
CA GLY A 288 25.43 33.38 23.21
C GLY A 288 26.46 32.41 23.82
N GLY A 289 26.32 32.05 25.10
CA GLY A 289 27.22 31.09 25.75
C GLY A 289 26.98 29.65 25.29
N GLU A 290 25.71 29.26 25.16
CA GLU A 290 25.29 27.94 24.71
C GLU A 290 25.51 27.78 23.21
N GLN A 291 25.26 28.84 22.43
CA GLN A 291 25.60 28.88 21.00
C GLN A 291 27.11 28.68 20.78
N GLN A 292 27.95 29.29 21.63
CA GLN A 292 29.40 29.09 21.56
C GLN A 292 29.79 27.64 21.91
N GLN A 293 29.17 27.04 22.94
CA GLN A 293 29.46 25.64 23.29
C GLN A 293 29.08 24.65 22.17
N VAL A 294 27.96 24.88 21.49
CA VAL A 294 27.56 24.05 20.34
C VAL A 294 28.56 24.19 19.20
N ARG A 295 29.06 25.40 18.94
CA ARG A 295 30.11 25.64 17.95
C ARG A 295 31.41 24.92 18.34
N ASP A 296 31.87 25.09 19.58
CA ASP A 296 33.10 24.46 20.08
C ASP A 296 33.02 22.92 19.99
N ASN A 297 31.84 22.33 20.22
CA ASN A 297 31.63 20.89 20.07
C ASN A 297 31.71 20.42 18.62
N VAL A 298 31.19 21.20 17.67
CA VAL A 298 31.29 20.88 16.24
C VAL A 298 32.73 21.06 15.76
N GLU A 299 33.43 22.10 16.18
CA GLU A 299 34.85 22.29 15.88
C GLU A 299 35.70 21.14 16.46
N ALA A 300 35.46 20.72 17.71
CA ALA A 300 36.15 19.57 18.30
C ALA A 300 35.84 18.24 17.56
N PHE A 301 34.62 18.11 17.03
CA PHE A 301 34.28 16.98 16.17
C PHE A 301 35.06 17.01 14.86
N LEU A 302 35.16 18.16 14.19
CA LEU A 302 35.96 18.34 12.97
C LEU A 302 37.45 18.05 13.23
N ASP A 303 38.04 18.59 14.30
CA ASP A 303 39.41 18.29 14.73
C ASP A 303 39.62 16.78 14.96
N SER A 304 38.60 16.09 15.47
CA SER A 304 38.65 14.63 15.64
C SER A 304 38.69 13.89 14.30
N LEU A 305 38.01 14.40 13.27
CA LEU A 305 38.05 13.84 11.91
C LEU A 305 39.42 14.06 11.27
N ASP A 306 39.97 15.27 11.39
CA ASP A 306 41.31 15.63 10.92
C ASP A 306 42.39 14.75 11.56
N SER A 307 42.34 14.57 12.89
CA SER A 307 43.28 13.73 13.62
C SER A 307 43.25 12.25 13.21
N ARG A 308 42.13 11.82 12.61
CA ARG A 308 41.92 10.46 12.09
C ARG A 308 42.26 10.34 10.60
N GLY A 309 42.70 11.43 9.96
CA GLY A 309 43.06 11.47 8.55
C GLY A 309 41.86 11.34 7.61
N ILE A 310 40.67 11.76 8.07
CA ILE A 310 39.44 11.75 7.26
C ILE A 310 39.41 13.06 6.47
N ASP A 311 39.32 12.97 5.13
CA ASP A 311 39.24 14.12 4.23
C ASP A 311 37.79 14.64 4.17
N TYR A 312 37.56 15.86 4.65
CA TYR A 312 36.29 16.57 4.58
C TYR A 312 36.55 17.97 3.98
N ASN A 313 36.55 18.06 2.64
CA ASN A 313 36.66 19.34 1.94
C ASN A 313 35.30 19.95 1.64
#